data_AF-A0A139KVL9-F1
#
_entry.id   AF-A0A139KVL9-F1
#
_cell.length_a   1.000
_cell.length_b   1.000
_cell.length_c   1.000
_cell.angle_alpha   90.00
_cell.angle_beta   90.00
_cell.angle_gamma   90.00
#
_symmetry.space_group_name_H-M   'P 1'
#
loop_
_entity.id
_entity.type
_entity.pdbx_description
1 polymer ?
#
loop_
_entity_poly.entity_id
_entity_poly.type
_entity_poly.pdbx_seq_one_letter_code
_entity_poly.pdbx_strand_id
1 'polypeptide(L)'
;MKGERNAQVYQVGPYLFGTSSTIPHWKTEELIPSLKPFLLSLDTYKKKELKIAFSLAVQPESEIQEEDHAKYRSLVEFEWEGATCRISVIPDTDSYLITILAPNDPKEYTAYFFYGFTKGVLFLHETEADAFVLNNILMMIYAFNTACSDTVLMHASVIKKDGKGYLFQGKSGTGKSTHSGLWLKHIPGCELLNDDNPIVHFNRETGEATVYGSPWSGKTPCYKNDSVPVGAFVRLEQAPMNEIQRESPARAFASLLPSCSNLKEVRELNNGVIETVKYLATHTPVYFLKCLPDREAAEICFNTV
;
A
#
# COMPACT_ATOMS: atom_id res chain seq x y z
N MET A 1 -31.83 -18.29 -6.91
CA MET A 1 -30.60 -19.10 -6.79
C MET A 1 -29.55 -18.25 -6.11
N LYS A 2 -29.05 -18.65 -4.93
CA LYS A 2 -27.88 -17.99 -4.34
C LYS A 2 -26.69 -18.35 -5.24
N GLY A 3 -26.25 -17.42 -6.09
CA GLY A 3 -25.07 -17.64 -6.92
C GLY A 3 -23.89 -18.04 -6.03
N GLU A 4 -23.18 -19.10 -6.41
CA GLU A 4 -21.94 -19.48 -5.76
C GLU A 4 -20.99 -18.30 -5.86
N ARG A 5 -20.69 -17.66 -4.72
CA ARG A 5 -19.71 -16.57 -4.67
C ARG A 5 -18.33 -17.18 -4.72
N ASN A 6 -17.57 -16.88 -5.77
CA ASN A 6 -16.16 -17.25 -5.86
C ASN A 6 -15.38 -16.39 -4.87
N ALA A 7 -15.16 -16.91 -3.66
CA ALA A 7 -14.49 -16.20 -2.58
C ALA A 7 -13.02 -16.59 -2.48
N GLN A 8 -12.15 -15.59 -2.33
CA GLN A 8 -10.71 -15.75 -2.24
C GLN A 8 -10.20 -14.94 -1.05
N VAL A 9 -9.16 -15.44 -0.39
CA VAL A 9 -8.58 -14.79 0.79
C VAL A 9 -7.09 -14.62 0.55
N TYR A 10 -6.59 -13.42 0.83
CA TYR A 10 -5.19 -13.06 0.64
C TYR A 10 -4.58 -12.71 1.99
N GLN A 11 -3.35 -13.17 2.23
CA GLN A 11 -2.53 -12.71 3.35
C GLN A 11 -1.50 -11.72 2.82
N VAL A 12 -1.64 -10.45 3.20
CA VAL A 12 -0.73 -9.38 2.81
C VAL A 12 -0.24 -8.69 4.08
N GLY A 13 1.07 -8.81 4.34
CA GLY A 13 1.64 -8.46 5.64
C GLY A 13 1.01 -9.30 6.77
N PRO A 14 0.69 -8.68 7.93
CA PRO A 14 0.03 -9.39 9.03
C PRO A 14 -1.50 -9.49 8.88
N TYR A 15 -2.09 -8.96 7.80
CA TYR A 15 -3.55 -8.89 7.63
C TYR A 15 -4.08 -9.82 6.55
N LEU A 16 -5.34 -10.21 6.74
CA LEU A 16 -6.12 -10.92 5.73
C LEU A 16 -7.16 -10.00 5.10
N PHE A 17 -7.38 -10.14 3.81
CA PHE A 17 -8.57 -9.60 3.16
C PHE A 17 -9.22 -10.60 2.24
N GLY A 18 -10.51 -10.44 2.03
CA GLY A 18 -11.31 -11.28 1.14
C GLY A 18 -11.71 -10.54 -0.13
N THR A 19 -11.71 -11.25 -1.26
CA THR A 19 -12.50 -10.85 -2.42
C THR A 19 -13.58 -11.88 -2.69
N SER A 20 -14.69 -11.44 -3.27
CA SER A 20 -15.73 -12.34 -3.76
C SER A 20 -16.34 -11.80 -5.02
N SER A 21 -16.88 -12.66 -5.88
CA SER A 21 -17.60 -12.19 -7.06
C SER A 21 -18.82 -13.06 -7.36
N THR A 22 -19.84 -12.42 -7.96
CA THR A 22 -20.99 -13.11 -8.56
C THR A 22 -20.75 -13.50 -10.02
N ILE A 23 -19.65 -13.03 -10.62
CA ILE A 23 -19.23 -13.38 -11.98
C ILE A 23 -18.81 -14.86 -11.99
N PRO A 24 -19.37 -15.70 -12.89
CA PRO A 24 -19.00 -17.11 -12.98
C PRO A 24 -17.51 -17.31 -13.22
N HIS A 25 -16.91 -18.31 -12.56
CA HIS A 25 -15.49 -18.66 -12.66
C HIS A 25 -14.48 -17.55 -12.30
N TRP A 26 -14.94 -16.45 -11.70
CA TRP A 26 -14.09 -15.33 -11.32
C TRP A 26 -12.93 -15.72 -10.41
N LYS A 27 -11.73 -15.26 -10.75
CA LYS A 27 -10.57 -15.20 -9.85
C LYS A 27 -9.93 -13.83 -9.92
N THR A 28 -9.85 -13.15 -8.79
CA THR A 28 -9.26 -11.83 -8.66
C THR A 28 -7.80 -11.81 -9.15
N GLU A 29 -7.01 -12.87 -8.92
CA GLU A 29 -5.62 -12.94 -9.40
C GLU A 29 -5.47 -13.17 -10.91
N GLU A 30 -6.54 -13.54 -11.63
CA GLU A 30 -6.49 -13.57 -13.10
C GLU A 30 -6.49 -12.15 -13.66
N LEU A 31 -7.25 -11.24 -13.03
CA LEU A 31 -7.26 -9.81 -13.38
C LEU A 31 -6.05 -9.08 -12.77
N ILE A 32 -5.64 -9.45 -11.55
CA ILE A 32 -4.52 -8.86 -10.80
C ILE A 32 -3.46 -9.93 -10.48
N PRO A 33 -2.58 -10.30 -11.43
CA PRO A 33 -1.60 -11.36 -11.23
C PRO A 33 -0.65 -11.16 -10.03
N SER A 34 -0.43 -9.91 -9.61
CA SER A 34 0.41 -9.58 -8.46
C SER A 34 -0.12 -10.10 -7.12
N LEU A 35 -1.41 -10.45 -7.02
CA LEU A 35 -2.01 -11.03 -5.83
C LEU A 35 -1.76 -12.54 -5.66
N LYS A 36 -1.36 -13.23 -6.73
CA LYS A 36 -1.16 -14.70 -6.72
C LYS A 36 -0.21 -15.19 -5.61
N PRO A 37 0.94 -14.55 -5.32
CA PRO A 37 1.84 -14.96 -4.23
C PRO A 37 1.24 -14.82 -2.82
N PHE A 38 0.14 -14.08 -2.69
CA PHE A 38 -0.50 -13.76 -1.42
C PHE A 38 -1.79 -14.56 -1.20
N LEU A 39 -2.24 -15.35 -2.19
CA LEU A 39 -3.45 -16.16 -2.10
C LEU A 39 -3.28 -17.27 -1.05
N LEU A 40 -4.19 -17.32 -0.08
CA LEU A 40 -4.26 -18.38 0.92
C LEU A 40 -5.13 -19.54 0.46
N SER A 41 -4.66 -20.76 0.72
CA SER A 41 -5.54 -21.92 0.64
C SER A 41 -6.55 -21.92 1.78
N LEU A 42 -7.75 -22.45 1.51
CA LEU A 42 -8.82 -22.60 2.52
C LEU A 42 -8.35 -23.37 3.76
N ASP A 43 -7.51 -24.39 3.58
CA ASP A 43 -6.96 -25.18 4.69
C ASP A 43 -6.03 -24.36 5.58
N THR A 44 -5.22 -23.49 4.98
CA THR A 44 -4.33 -22.59 5.73
C THR A 44 -5.13 -21.55 6.50
N TYR A 45 -6.16 -20.98 5.86
CA TYR A 45 -7.05 -20.01 6.51
C TYR A 45 -7.74 -20.62 7.73
N LYS A 46 -8.34 -21.82 7.59
CA LYS A 46 -9.03 -22.51 8.70
C LYS A 46 -8.11 -22.83 9.87
N LYS A 47 -6.83 -23.12 9.61
CA LYS A 47 -5.84 -23.42 10.66
C LYS A 47 -5.37 -22.20 11.44
N LYS A 48 -5.37 -21.03 10.81
CA LYS A 48 -4.78 -19.82 11.42
C LYS A 48 -5.76 -19.01 12.28
N GLU A 49 -7.06 -19.29 12.22
CA GLU A 49 -8.12 -18.54 12.94
C GLU A 49 -8.01 -17.00 12.80
N LEU A 50 -7.44 -16.54 11.69
CA LEU A 50 -7.16 -15.12 11.46
C LEU A 50 -8.44 -14.39 11.06
N LYS A 51 -8.63 -13.20 11.65
CA LYS A 51 -9.74 -12.32 11.29
C LYS A 51 -9.47 -11.62 9.97
N ILE A 52 -10.49 -11.59 9.10
CA ILE A 52 -10.48 -10.81 7.87
C ILE A 52 -10.61 -9.32 8.23
N ALA A 53 -9.65 -8.50 7.78
CA ALA A 53 -9.63 -7.06 7.99
C ALA A 53 -10.71 -6.36 7.15
N PHE A 54 -10.85 -6.73 5.87
CA PHE A 54 -11.90 -6.24 4.99
C PHE A 54 -12.30 -7.26 3.92
N SER A 55 -13.45 -7.05 3.28
CA SER A 55 -13.91 -7.84 2.15
C SER A 55 -14.45 -6.96 1.03
N LEU A 56 -14.04 -7.24 -0.21
CA LEU A 56 -14.53 -6.57 -1.41
C LEU A 56 -15.33 -7.54 -2.28
N ALA A 57 -16.60 -7.25 -2.52
CA ALA A 57 -17.38 -7.94 -3.54
C ALA A 57 -17.21 -7.24 -4.89
N VAL A 58 -16.83 -7.98 -5.92
CA VAL A 58 -16.78 -7.52 -7.31
C VAL A 58 -18.06 -7.94 -7.99
N GLN A 59 -18.70 -7.01 -8.68
CA GLN A 59 -19.94 -7.26 -9.42
C GLN A 59 -19.82 -6.66 -10.82
N PRO A 60 -20.54 -7.23 -11.82
CA PRO A 60 -20.69 -6.55 -13.10
C PRO A 60 -21.43 -5.22 -12.90
N GLU A 61 -21.26 -4.30 -13.84
CA GLU A 61 -21.96 -3.01 -13.88
C GLU A 61 -23.44 -3.18 -13.50
N SER A 62 -23.88 -2.47 -12.47
CA SER A 62 -25.29 -2.37 -12.11
C SER A 62 -25.86 -1.05 -12.60
N GLU A 63 -27.17 -0.97 -12.81
CA GLU A 63 -27.87 0.33 -12.92
C GLU A 63 -27.69 1.10 -11.60
N ILE A 64 -26.63 1.89 -11.52
CA ILE A 64 -26.39 2.83 -10.42
C ILE A 64 -27.41 3.94 -10.58
N GLN A 65 -28.31 4.10 -9.62
CA GLN A 65 -29.26 5.21 -9.64
C GLN A 65 -28.50 6.47 -9.21
N GLU A 66 -28.50 7.53 -10.02
CA GLU A 66 -27.87 8.82 -9.66
C GLU A 66 -28.39 9.37 -8.31
N GLU A 67 -29.63 9.04 -7.94
CA GLU A 67 -30.22 9.31 -6.63
C GLU A 67 -29.42 8.71 -5.47
N ASP A 68 -28.69 7.61 -5.71
CA ASP A 68 -27.82 7.00 -4.71
C ASP A 68 -26.58 7.84 -4.41
N HIS A 69 -26.10 8.64 -5.35
CA HIS A 69 -24.93 9.50 -5.16
C HIS A 69 -25.29 10.81 -4.43
N ALA A 70 -26.53 11.29 -4.54
CA ALA A 70 -26.97 12.56 -3.97
C ALA A 70 -26.84 12.66 -2.43
N LYS A 71 -26.82 11.51 -1.75
CA LYS A 71 -26.64 11.40 -0.28
C LYS A 71 -25.18 11.45 0.17
N TYR A 72 -24.22 11.31 -0.75
CA TYR A 72 -22.79 11.40 -0.46
C TYR A 72 -22.28 12.84 -0.59
N ARG A 73 -21.40 13.25 0.32
CA ARG A 73 -20.66 14.51 0.28
C ARG A 73 -19.19 14.23 0.01
N SER A 74 -18.60 14.98 -0.94
CA SER A 74 -17.19 14.84 -1.27
C SER A 74 -16.32 15.15 -0.04
N LEU A 75 -15.40 14.24 0.28
CA LEU A 75 -14.36 14.44 1.29
C LEU A 75 -13.09 14.98 0.62
N VAL A 76 -12.63 14.28 -0.41
CA VAL A 76 -11.40 14.59 -1.12
C VAL A 76 -11.49 14.15 -2.57
N GLU A 77 -10.86 14.93 -3.44
CA GLU A 77 -10.65 14.61 -4.85
C GLU A 77 -9.18 14.81 -5.17
N PHE A 78 -8.58 13.86 -5.88
CA PHE A 78 -7.18 13.92 -6.28
C PHE A 78 -6.93 13.19 -7.60
N GLU A 79 -5.84 13.57 -8.25
CA GLU A 79 -5.38 12.97 -9.50
C GLU A 79 -4.06 12.22 -9.28
N TRP A 80 -3.91 11.07 -9.93
CA TRP A 80 -2.66 10.32 -10.00
C TRP A 80 -2.56 9.60 -11.34
N GLU A 81 -1.41 9.71 -12.00
CA GLU A 81 -1.13 9.02 -13.27
C GLU A 81 -2.21 9.19 -14.37
N GLY A 82 -2.91 10.33 -14.38
CA GLY A 82 -3.98 10.63 -15.33
C GLY A 82 -5.35 10.04 -14.96
N ALA A 83 -5.48 9.42 -13.79
CA ALA A 83 -6.74 9.01 -13.20
C ALA A 83 -7.24 10.07 -12.21
N THR A 84 -8.56 10.19 -12.07
CA THR A 84 -9.21 11.04 -11.06
C THR A 84 -9.93 10.14 -10.05
N CYS A 85 -9.72 10.37 -8.76
CA CYS A 85 -10.39 9.64 -7.69
C CYS A 85 -11.10 10.63 -6.79
N ARG A 86 -12.35 10.31 -6.47
CA ARG A 86 -13.13 11.03 -5.47
C ARG A 86 -13.54 10.08 -4.37
N ILE A 87 -13.30 10.48 -3.13
CA ILE A 87 -13.78 9.79 -1.95
C ILE A 87 -14.86 10.66 -1.32
N SER A 88 -16.03 10.10 -1.10
CA SER A 88 -17.20 10.76 -0.54
C SER A 88 -17.77 9.96 0.62
N VAL A 89 -18.53 10.61 1.50
CA VAL A 89 -19.14 10.00 2.69
C VAL A 89 -20.59 10.41 2.82
N ILE A 90 -21.45 9.53 3.34
CA ILE A 90 -22.77 9.96 3.82
C ILE A 90 -22.56 10.60 5.21
N PRO A 91 -22.90 11.88 5.42
CA PRO A 91 -22.70 12.56 6.70
C PRO A 91 -23.26 11.77 7.88
N ASP A 92 -22.54 11.78 9.00
CA ASP A 92 -22.91 11.10 10.25
C ASP A 92 -23.06 9.58 10.15
N THR A 93 -22.42 8.96 9.15
CA THR A 93 -22.36 7.50 8.98
C THR A 93 -20.96 7.02 8.62
N ASP A 94 -20.73 5.72 8.72
CA ASP A 94 -19.50 5.06 8.25
C ASP A 94 -19.69 4.44 6.85
N SER A 95 -20.39 5.14 5.96
CA SER A 95 -20.63 4.71 4.59
C SER A 95 -19.91 5.62 3.59
N TYR A 96 -19.09 5.02 2.75
CA TYR A 96 -18.23 5.74 1.81
C TYR A 96 -18.50 5.34 0.37
N LEU A 97 -18.26 6.28 -0.54
CA LEU A 97 -18.29 6.08 -1.97
C LEU A 97 -16.92 6.48 -2.51
N ILE A 98 -16.27 5.57 -3.22
CA ILE A 98 -15.07 5.86 -4.00
C ILE A 98 -15.45 5.79 -5.47
N THR A 99 -15.22 6.88 -6.21
CA THR A 99 -15.30 6.87 -7.66
C THR A 99 -13.93 7.01 -8.27
N ILE A 100 -13.68 6.29 -9.37
CA ILE A 100 -12.42 6.36 -10.13
C ILE A 100 -12.73 6.50 -11.61
N LEU A 101 -12.25 7.59 -12.21
CA LEU A 101 -12.14 7.71 -13.66
C LEU A 101 -10.72 7.31 -14.07
N ALA A 102 -10.58 6.15 -14.70
CA ALA A 102 -9.29 5.64 -15.14
C ALA A 102 -8.75 6.41 -16.37
N PRO A 103 -7.43 6.42 -16.61
CA PRO A 103 -6.86 7.18 -17.71
C PRO A 103 -7.40 6.70 -19.06
N ASN A 104 -7.96 7.63 -19.85
CA ASN A 104 -8.58 7.35 -21.16
C ASN A 104 -9.81 6.43 -21.12
N ASP A 105 -10.37 6.12 -19.95
CA ASP A 105 -11.63 5.40 -19.85
C ASP A 105 -12.80 6.39 -19.87
N PRO A 106 -13.84 6.20 -20.70
CA PRO A 106 -15.00 7.07 -20.73
C PRO A 106 -15.95 6.88 -19.53
N LYS A 107 -15.78 5.82 -18.74
CA LYS A 107 -16.68 5.46 -17.64
C LYS A 107 -16.03 5.66 -16.27
N GLU A 108 -16.79 6.29 -15.37
CA GLU A 108 -16.41 6.41 -13.96
C GLU A 108 -16.82 5.16 -13.19
N TYR A 109 -15.85 4.49 -12.58
CA TYR A 109 -16.07 3.32 -11.74
C TYR A 109 -16.58 3.72 -10.37
N THR A 110 -17.38 2.85 -9.76
CA THR A 110 -18.00 3.11 -8.46
C THR A 110 -17.77 1.95 -7.50
N ALA A 111 -17.32 2.29 -6.29
CA ALA A 111 -17.23 1.36 -5.17
C ALA A 111 -17.90 1.93 -3.91
N TYR A 112 -18.85 1.19 -3.35
CA TYR A 112 -19.49 1.52 -2.07
C TYR A 112 -18.84 0.75 -0.94
N PHE A 113 -18.68 1.42 0.20
CA PHE A 113 -18.13 0.84 1.43
C PHE A 113 -19.04 1.09 2.62
N PHE A 114 -19.08 0.11 3.51
CA PHE A 114 -19.95 0.07 4.69
C PHE A 114 -19.15 -0.33 5.92
N TYR A 115 -19.62 0.12 7.09
CA TYR A 115 -18.96 -0.12 8.38
C TYR A 115 -17.50 0.32 8.30
N GLY A 116 -17.30 1.56 7.86
CA GLY A 116 -16.01 2.09 7.44
C GLY A 116 -15.66 1.55 6.05
N PHE A 117 -14.45 1.00 5.94
CA PHE A 117 -13.95 0.37 4.72
C PHE A 117 -13.91 -1.16 4.82
N THR A 118 -14.57 -1.75 5.83
CA THR A 118 -14.44 -3.19 6.14
C THR A 118 -15.25 -4.08 5.18
N LYS A 119 -16.32 -3.56 4.57
CA LYS A 119 -17.09 -4.25 3.53
C LYS A 119 -17.30 -3.33 2.36
N GLY A 120 -16.92 -3.78 1.17
CA GLY A 120 -17.10 -3.02 -0.07
C GLY A 120 -17.79 -3.80 -1.17
N VAL A 121 -18.37 -3.06 -2.11
CA VAL A 121 -18.83 -3.56 -3.41
C VAL A 121 -18.23 -2.67 -4.49
N LEU A 122 -17.48 -3.24 -5.43
CA LEU A 122 -16.94 -2.57 -6.62
C LEU A 122 -17.68 -3.08 -7.86
N PHE A 123 -18.14 -2.17 -8.69
CA PHE A 123 -18.72 -2.47 -10.00
C PHE A 123 -17.65 -2.33 -11.08
N LEU A 124 -17.47 -3.37 -11.88
CA LEU A 124 -16.55 -3.40 -13.02
C LEU A 124 -17.32 -3.24 -14.33
N HIS A 125 -16.63 -2.74 -15.36
CA HIS A 125 -17.25 -2.36 -16.64
C HIS A 125 -16.82 -3.26 -17.80
N GLU A 126 -16.03 -4.32 -17.53
CA GLU A 126 -15.48 -5.20 -18.55
C GLU A 126 -14.56 -4.46 -19.55
N THR A 127 -13.85 -3.43 -19.09
CA THR A 127 -12.86 -2.69 -19.89
C THR A 127 -11.43 -3.04 -19.48
N GLU A 128 -10.45 -2.63 -20.29
CA GLU A 128 -9.03 -2.77 -19.97
C GLU A 128 -8.63 -2.07 -18.66
N ALA A 129 -9.43 -1.09 -18.19
CA ALA A 129 -9.19 -0.37 -16.95
C ALA A 129 -9.64 -1.12 -15.69
N ASP A 130 -10.42 -2.21 -15.81
CA ASP A 130 -10.91 -2.99 -14.66
C ASP A 130 -9.77 -3.40 -13.73
N ALA A 131 -8.64 -3.86 -14.29
CA ALA A 131 -7.46 -4.26 -13.52
C ALA A 131 -6.84 -3.08 -12.77
N PHE A 132 -6.74 -1.93 -13.41
CA PHE A 132 -6.21 -0.72 -12.79
C PHE A 132 -7.09 -0.29 -11.61
N VAL A 133 -8.40 -0.24 -11.81
CA VAL A 133 -9.35 0.21 -10.79
C VAL A 133 -9.38 -0.76 -9.61
N LEU A 134 -9.51 -2.07 -9.87
CA LEU A 134 -9.54 -3.08 -8.82
C LEU A 134 -8.25 -3.06 -7.99
N ASN A 135 -7.08 -2.95 -8.64
CA ASN A 135 -5.80 -2.87 -7.95
C ASN A 135 -5.72 -1.65 -7.01
N ASN A 136 -6.10 -0.46 -7.50
CA ASN A 136 -6.04 0.78 -6.71
C ASN A 136 -7.07 0.79 -5.58
N ILE A 137 -8.29 0.28 -5.81
CA ILE A 137 -9.29 0.13 -4.75
C ILE A 137 -8.76 -0.78 -3.65
N LEU A 138 -8.24 -1.96 -3.99
CA LEU A 138 -7.67 -2.90 -3.01
C LEU A 138 -6.52 -2.27 -2.20
N MET A 139 -5.64 -1.50 -2.86
CA MET A 139 -4.54 -0.80 -2.22
C MET A 139 -5.03 0.25 -1.21
N MET A 140 -5.95 1.11 -1.63
CA MET A 140 -6.49 2.19 -0.79
C MET A 140 -7.20 1.62 0.44
N ILE A 141 -8.08 0.65 0.25
CA ILE A 141 -8.84 0.08 1.37
C ILE A 141 -7.97 -0.75 2.29
N TYR A 142 -6.89 -1.35 1.80
CA TYR A 142 -5.88 -1.94 2.68
C TYR A 142 -5.28 -0.87 3.59
N ALA A 143 -4.77 0.23 3.03
CA ALA A 143 -4.18 1.31 3.81
C ALA A 143 -5.17 1.89 4.84
N PHE A 144 -6.44 2.08 4.46
CA PHE A 144 -7.46 2.63 5.36
C PHE A 144 -7.81 1.65 6.49
N ASN A 145 -7.97 0.36 6.21
CA ASN A 145 -8.30 -0.62 7.25
C ASN A 145 -7.12 -0.92 8.19
N THR A 146 -5.87 -0.71 7.77
CA THR A 146 -4.69 -0.96 8.61
C THR A 146 -4.22 0.28 9.38
N ALA A 147 -4.70 1.47 9.04
CA ALA A 147 -4.23 2.75 9.59
C ALA A 147 -4.24 2.81 11.13
N CYS A 148 -5.22 2.17 11.79
CA CYS A 148 -5.36 2.16 13.24
C CYS A 148 -4.74 0.93 13.93
N SER A 149 -3.93 0.15 13.20
CA SER A 149 -3.37 -1.13 13.68
C SER A 149 -1.83 -1.16 13.66
N ASP A 150 -1.19 0.00 13.91
CA ASP A 150 0.27 0.15 13.88
C ASP A 150 0.89 -0.31 12.56
N THR A 151 0.16 -0.16 11.46
CA THR A 151 0.62 -0.54 10.12
C THR A 151 0.38 0.56 9.12
N VAL A 152 1.41 0.85 8.34
CA VAL A 152 1.37 1.82 7.26
C VAL A 152 1.79 1.18 5.95
N LEU A 153 1.07 1.54 4.88
CA LEU A 153 1.53 1.36 3.51
C LEU A 153 2.39 2.58 3.16
N MET A 154 3.61 2.37 2.69
CA MET A 154 4.57 3.44 2.47
C MET A 154 5.08 3.48 1.04
N HIS A 155 5.16 4.66 0.45
CA HIS A 155 5.78 4.89 -0.84
C HIS A 155 7.32 4.82 -0.73
N ALA A 156 7.88 3.63 -0.95
CA ALA A 156 9.30 3.31 -0.80
C ALA A 156 9.75 2.13 -1.67
N SER A 157 11.05 2.05 -1.94
CA SER A 157 11.69 0.87 -2.52
C SER A 157 12.50 0.15 -1.44
N VAL A 158 12.44 -1.17 -1.38
CA VAL A 158 12.98 -1.95 -0.26
C VAL A 158 13.99 -2.99 -0.73
N ILE A 159 15.21 -2.87 -0.20
CA ILE A 159 16.25 -3.89 -0.34
C ILE A 159 16.35 -4.71 0.93
N LYS A 160 16.39 -6.02 0.78
CA LYS A 160 16.72 -6.98 1.82
C LYS A 160 18.22 -7.31 1.74
N LYS A 161 18.91 -7.22 2.87
CA LYS A 161 20.33 -7.57 3.02
C LYS A 161 20.58 -8.06 4.44
N ASP A 162 21.30 -9.18 4.58
CA ASP A 162 21.65 -9.81 5.87
C ASP A 162 20.47 -9.96 6.84
N GLY A 163 19.30 -10.34 6.31
CA GLY A 163 18.08 -10.56 7.10
C GLY A 163 17.36 -9.29 7.54
N LYS A 164 17.75 -8.10 7.07
CA LYS A 164 17.09 -6.82 7.35
C LYS A 164 16.59 -6.15 6.07
N GLY A 165 15.57 -5.31 6.20
CA GLY A 165 15.01 -4.50 5.12
C GLY A 165 15.40 -3.03 5.24
N TYR A 166 15.86 -2.44 4.15
CA TYR A 166 16.27 -1.04 4.03
C TYR A 166 15.31 -0.32 3.10
N LEU A 167 14.60 0.68 3.61
CA LEU A 167 13.54 1.39 2.89
C LEU A 167 14.05 2.72 2.37
N PHE A 168 14.11 2.85 1.04
CA PHE A 168 14.46 4.09 0.37
C PHE A 168 13.20 4.87 0.01
N GLN A 169 13.08 6.06 0.58
CA GLN A 169 11.93 6.94 0.42
C GLN A 169 12.36 8.34 -0.03
N GLY A 170 11.42 9.15 -0.50
CA GLY A 170 11.71 10.48 -1.05
C GLY A 170 10.59 10.97 -1.96
N LYS A 171 10.74 12.19 -2.48
CA LYS A 171 9.76 12.75 -3.42
C LYS A 171 9.66 11.86 -4.67
N SER A 172 8.50 11.90 -5.34
CA SER A 172 8.38 11.25 -6.65
C SER A 172 9.46 11.78 -7.59
N GLY A 173 10.10 10.89 -8.35
CA GLY A 173 11.22 11.24 -9.23
C GLY A 173 12.61 11.32 -8.58
N THR A 174 12.75 11.21 -7.25
CA THR A 174 14.07 11.31 -6.58
C THR A 174 14.99 10.11 -6.80
N GLY A 175 14.50 9.01 -7.40
CA GLY A 175 15.34 7.88 -7.79
C GLY A 175 15.38 6.71 -6.79
N LYS A 176 14.31 6.45 -6.03
CA LYS A 176 14.20 5.33 -5.08
C LYS A 176 14.58 3.98 -5.70
N SER A 177 13.93 3.61 -6.81
CA SER A 177 14.20 2.38 -7.56
C SER A 177 15.61 2.38 -8.17
N THR A 178 16.11 3.55 -8.60
CA THR A 178 17.50 3.70 -9.06
C THR A 178 18.48 3.36 -7.94
N HIS A 179 18.24 3.84 -6.73
CA HIS A 179 19.10 3.57 -5.57
C HIS A 179 19.06 2.10 -5.16
N SER A 180 17.88 1.47 -5.12
CA SER A 180 17.75 0.02 -4.95
C SER A 180 18.51 -0.76 -6.03
N GLY A 181 18.44 -0.31 -7.29
CA GLY A 181 19.20 -0.88 -8.40
C GLY A 181 20.72 -0.78 -8.21
N LEU A 182 21.21 0.34 -7.66
CA LEU A 182 22.62 0.50 -7.31
C LEU A 182 23.06 -0.47 -6.21
N TRP A 183 22.23 -0.68 -5.18
CA TRP A 183 22.48 -1.70 -4.15
C TRP A 183 22.55 -3.09 -4.75
N LEU A 184 21.57 -3.50 -5.55
CA LEU A 184 21.55 -4.80 -6.23
C LEU A 184 22.78 -5.04 -7.11
N LYS A 185 23.27 -3.98 -7.77
CA LYS A 185 24.39 -4.06 -8.70
C LYS A 185 25.75 -4.08 -8.00
N HIS A 186 25.90 -3.36 -6.89
CA HIS A 186 27.20 -3.07 -6.30
C HIS A 186 27.44 -3.68 -4.91
N ILE A 187 26.38 -4.10 -4.20
CA ILE A 187 26.48 -4.72 -2.88
C ILE A 187 26.06 -6.19 -2.99
N PRO A 188 27.00 -7.14 -2.84
CA PRO A 188 26.71 -8.57 -2.97
C PRO A 188 25.70 -9.05 -1.93
N GLY A 189 24.75 -9.90 -2.33
CA GLY A 189 23.77 -10.52 -1.42
C GLY A 189 22.53 -9.64 -1.12
N CYS A 190 22.32 -8.57 -1.87
CA CYS A 190 21.09 -7.81 -1.83
C CYS A 190 19.96 -8.48 -2.64
N GLU A 191 18.73 -8.38 -2.13
CA GLU A 191 17.51 -8.81 -2.81
C GLU A 191 16.47 -7.69 -2.80
N LEU A 192 15.76 -7.48 -3.90
CA LEU A 192 14.61 -6.58 -3.91
C LEU A 192 13.44 -7.25 -3.19
N LEU A 193 12.82 -6.56 -2.24
CA LEU A 193 11.64 -7.04 -1.51
C LEU A 193 10.33 -6.43 -2.06
N ASN A 194 10.34 -5.13 -2.36
CA ASN A 194 9.24 -4.41 -2.99
C ASN A 194 9.77 -3.11 -3.62
N ASP A 195 9.13 -2.59 -4.67
CA ASP A 195 9.57 -1.38 -5.37
C ASP A 195 8.43 -0.38 -5.61
N ASP A 196 7.54 -0.15 -4.62
CA ASP A 196 6.72 1.07 -4.55
C ASP A 196 5.94 1.21 -3.24
N ASN A 197 5.18 0.18 -2.85
CA ASN A 197 4.23 0.23 -1.73
C ASN A 197 4.48 -0.93 -0.75
N PRO A 198 5.65 -1.03 -0.11
CA PRO A 198 5.86 -1.95 1.00
C PRO A 198 4.94 -1.62 2.18
N ILE A 199 4.75 -2.62 3.03
CA ILE A 199 3.98 -2.49 4.26
C ILE A 199 4.95 -2.52 5.44
N VAL A 200 4.78 -1.60 6.38
CA VAL A 200 5.55 -1.58 7.62
C VAL A 200 4.58 -1.72 8.79
N HIS A 201 4.82 -2.73 9.63
CA HIS A 201 4.11 -2.91 10.89
C HIS A 201 5.07 -2.67 12.07
N PHE A 202 4.61 -1.91 13.06
CA PHE A 202 5.32 -1.71 14.31
C PHE A 202 4.66 -2.51 15.42
N ASN A 203 5.39 -3.45 16.02
CA ASN A 203 4.90 -4.18 17.17
C ASN A 203 5.25 -3.39 18.44
N ARG A 204 4.23 -2.82 19.11
CA ARG A 204 4.43 -2.03 20.34
C ARG A 204 4.88 -2.85 21.54
N GLU A 205 4.63 -4.15 21.56
CA GLU A 205 5.02 -5.03 22.67
C GLU A 205 6.51 -5.36 22.60
N THR A 206 7.04 -5.61 21.39
CA THR A 206 8.46 -5.92 21.19
C THR A 206 9.30 -4.66 20.91
N GLY A 207 8.68 -3.58 20.46
CA GLY A 207 9.37 -2.37 20.00
C GLY A 207 10.01 -2.53 18.62
N GLU A 208 9.68 -3.59 17.88
CA GLU A 208 10.30 -3.92 16.60
C GLU A 208 9.41 -3.54 15.41
N ALA A 209 10.03 -2.96 14.38
CA ALA A 209 9.40 -2.73 13.09
C ALA A 209 9.74 -3.86 12.12
N THR A 210 8.73 -4.35 11.40
CA THR A 210 8.89 -5.33 10.31
C THR A 210 8.39 -4.75 9.00
N VAL A 211 9.17 -4.93 7.93
CA VAL A 211 8.78 -4.58 6.57
C VAL A 211 8.40 -5.83 5.79
N TYR A 212 7.32 -5.72 5.03
CA TYR A 212 6.77 -6.79 4.21
C TYR A 212 6.77 -6.37 2.74
N GLY A 213 7.00 -7.34 1.86
CA GLY A 213 6.60 -7.18 0.47
C GLY A 213 5.07 -7.11 0.35
N SER A 214 4.58 -6.62 -0.80
CA SER A 214 3.16 -6.41 -1.06
C SER A 214 2.83 -6.72 -2.53
N PRO A 215 1.55 -6.88 -2.88
CA PRO A 215 1.12 -7.03 -4.27
C PRO A 215 1.21 -5.72 -5.08
N TRP A 216 1.56 -4.61 -4.42
CA TRP A 216 1.65 -3.28 -5.01
C TRP A 216 3.13 -2.90 -5.14
N SER A 217 3.67 -3.04 -6.35
CA SER A 217 5.06 -2.70 -6.70
C SER A 217 5.04 -1.85 -7.96
N GLY A 218 6.05 -1.01 -8.12
CA GLY A 218 6.09 0.01 -9.16
C GLY A 218 6.63 -0.55 -10.47
N LYS A 219 7.49 0.24 -11.11
CA LYS A 219 8.05 -0.10 -12.44
C LYS A 219 8.78 -1.44 -12.47
N THR A 220 9.36 -1.87 -11.35
CA THR A 220 9.95 -3.20 -11.21
C THR A 220 8.93 -4.15 -10.60
N PRO A 221 8.41 -5.15 -11.34
CA PRO A 221 7.51 -6.14 -10.77
C PRO A 221 8.24 -6.94 -9.68
N CYS A 222 7.78 -6.81 -8.43
CA CYS A 222 8.34 -7.49 -7.27
C CYS A 222 7.23 -7.79 -6.26
N TYR A 223 6.62 -8.97 -6.40
CA TYR A 223 5.46 -9.38 -5.60
C TYR A 223 5.86 -10.51 -4.66
N LYS A 224 6.58 -10.18 -3.59
CA LYS A 224 7.09 -11.16 -2.63
C LYS A 224 6.26 -11.18 -1.36
N ASN A 225 5.71 -12.33 -1.02
CA ASN A 225 5.13 -12.59 0.29
C ASN A 225 6.24 -13.01 1.28
N ASP A 226 7.15 -12.07 1.54
CA ASP A 226 8.31 -12.22 2.43
C ASP A 226 8.38 -11.00 3.36
N SER A 227 9.07 -11.14 4.48
CA SER A 227 9.18 -10.09 5.50
C SER A 227 10.48 -10.16 6.26
N VAL A 228 11.00 -9.01 6.66
CA VAL A 228 12.23 -8.89 7.45
C VAL A 228 12.11 -7.73 8.45
N PRO A 229 12.81 -7.77 9.59
CA PRO A 229 12.96 -6.61 10.45
C PRO A 229 13.48 -5.40 9.69
N VAL A 230 13.00 -4.22 10.04
CA VAL A 230 13.51 -2.96 9.46
C VAL A 230 14.94 -2.73 9.95
N GLY A 231 15.87 -2.56 9.00
CA GLY A 231 17.22 -2.10 9.27
C GLY A 231 17.27 -0.58 9.41
N ALA A 232 16.84 0.14 8.38
CA ALA A 232 16.76 1.59 8.40
C ALA A 232 15.77 2.11 7.36
N PHE A 233 15.30 3.34 7.60
CA PHE A 233 14.68 4.18 6.58
C PHE A 233 15.71 5.20 6.08
N VAL A 234 15.78 5.42 4.78
CA VAL A 234 16.69 6.39 4.18
C VAL A 234 15.90 7.29 3.24
N ARG A 235 15.81 8.57 3.57
CA ARG A 235 15.24 9.58 2.69
C ARG A 235 16.30 10.08 1.72
N LEU A 236 16.02 9.92 0.44
CA LEU A 236 16.88 10.38 -0.64
C LEU A 236 16.59 11.84 -1.00
N GLU A 237 17.64 12.55 -1.36
CA GLU A 237 17.60 13.84 -2.04
C GLU A 237 18.69 13.87 -3.11
N GLN A 238 18.34 14.28 -4.33
CA GLN A 238 19.35 14.46 -5.38
C GLN A 238 20.22 15.67 -5.05
N ALA A 239 21.53 15.48 -5.06
CA ALA A 239 22.51 16.53 -4.77
C ALA A 239 23.80 16.30 -5.57
N PRO A 240 24.67 17.31 -5.69
CA PRO A 240 25.96 17.17 -6.39
C PRO A 240 27.02 16.41 -5.56
N MET A 241 26.64 15.77 -4.46
CA MET A 241 27.53 15.04 -3.56
C MET A 241 26.81 13.91 -2.83
N ASN A 242 27.59 12.96 -2.32
CA ASN A 242 27.14 11.83 -1.51
C ASN A 242 27.37 12.13 -0.01
N GLU A 243 26.31 12.42 0.73
CA GLU A 243 26.37 12.71 2.18
C GLU A 243 25.19 12.06 2.90
N ILE A 244 25.48 11.24 3.90
CA ILE A 244 24.47 10.59 4.73
C ILE A 244 24.60 11.01 6.18
N GLN A 245 23.46 11.30 6.81
CA GLN A 245 23.39 11.64 8.23
C GLN A 245 22.20 10.96 8.88
N ARG A 246 22.32 10.64 10.16
CA ARG A 246 21.19 10.14 10.96
C ARG A 246 20.28 11.30 11.35
N GLU A 247 18.98 11.11 11.18
CA GLU A 247 17.99 12.12 11.53
C GLU A 247 17.60 12.09 13.01
N SER A 248 17.27 13.25 13.55
CA SER A 248 16.63 13.34 14.87
C SER A 248 15.19 12.80 14.79
N PRO A 249 14.57 12.36 15.89
CA PRO A 249 13.20 11.84 15.87
C PRO A 249 12.18 12.79 15.21
N ALA A 250 12.33 14.11 15.41
CA ALA A 250 11.45 15.10 14.79
C ALA A 250 11.61 15.16 13.27
N ARG A 251 12.86 15.12 12.77
CA ARG A 251 13.13 15.10 11.32
C ARG A 251 12.79 13.75 10.70
N ALA A 252 13.01 12.65 11.41
CA ALA A 252 12.57 11.31 11.04
C ALA A 252 11.05 11.26 10.83
N PHE A 253 10.27 11.80 11.79
CA PHE A 253 8.82 11.89 11.66
C PHE A 253 8.40 12.70 10.43
N ALA A 254 8.98 13.91 10.25
CA ALA A 254 8.70 14.77 9.10
C ALA A 254 9.13 14.13 7.76
N SER A 255 10.07 13.20 7.82
CA SER A 255 10.52 12.42 6.66
C SER A 255 9.57 11.28 6.33
N LEU A 256 9.09 10.53 7.31
CA LEU A 256 8.31 9.31 7.11
C LEU A 256 6.84 9.59 6.80
N LEU A 257 6.23 10.57 7.48
CA LEU A 257 4.79 10.82 7.38
C LEU A 257 4.30 11.08 5.94
N PRO A 258 4.99 11.91 5.13
CA PRO A 258 4.55 12.18 3.76
C PRO A 258 4.61 10.97 2.82
N SER A 259 5.37 9.94 3.18
CA SER A 259 5.47 8.70 2.40
C SER A 259 4.35 7.71 2.73
N CYS A 260 3.55 7.91 3.77
CA CYS A 260 2.50 6.97 4.15
C CYS A 260 1.20 7.26 3.39
N SER A 261 0.58 6.22 2.83
CA SER A 261 -0.77 6.31 2.26
C SER A 261 -1.78 6.59 3.37
N ASN A 262 -2.58 7.65 3.23
CA ASN A 262 -3.42 8.16 4.30
C ASN A 262 -4.61 8.96 3.75
N LEU A 263 -5.80 8.73 4.32
CA LEU A 263 -7.00 9.55 4.11
C LEU A 263 -7.11 10.57 5.23
N LYS A 264 -6.54 11.75 5.02
CA LYS A 264 -6.35 12.77 6.07
C LYS A 264 -7.65 13.36 6.59
N GLU A 265 -8.66 13.37 5.72
CA GLU A 265 -10.00 13.90 5.95
C GLU A 265 -10.77 13.06 6.99
N VAL A 266 -10.41 11.78 7.14
CA VAL A 266 -10.95 10.92 8.19
C VAL A 266 -10.00 10.94 9.39
N ARG A 267 -10.36 11.76 10.39
CA ARG A 267 -9.52 12.06 11.57
C ARG A 267 -8.97 10.81 12.26
N GLU A 268 -9.77 9.76 12.41
CA GLU A 268 -9.35 8.52 13.07
C GLU A 268 -8.23 7.82 12.31
N LEU A 269 -8.38 7.66 10.99
CA LEU A 269 -7.37 7.05 10.12
C LEU A 269 -6.08 7.88 10.12
N ASN A 270 -6.21 9.20 9.98
CA ASN A 270 -5.08 10.12 10.01
C ASN A 270 -4.30 10.03 11.33
N ASN A 271 -5.01 9.97 12.46
CA ASN A 271 -4.38 9.82 13.78
C ASN A 271 -3.67 8.47 13.91
N GLY A 272 -4.27 7.38 13.43
CA GLY A 272 -3.63 6.05 13.44
C GLY A 272 -2.30 6.03 12.68
N VAL A 273 -2.27 6.64 11.49
CA VAL A 273 -1.03 6.79 10.70
C VAL A 273 -0.01 7.66 11.45
N ILE A 274 -0.44 8.82 11.98
CA ILE A 274 0.44 9.72 12.74
C ILE A 274 1.07 9.00 13.94
N GLU A 275 0.28 8.26 14.71
CA GLU A 275 0.78 7.52 15.87
C GLU A 275 1.79 6.44 15.44
N THR A 276 1.46 5.64 14.42
CA THR A 276 2.38 4.62 13.88
C THR A 276 3.71 5.23 13.46
N VAL A 277 3.67 6.36 12.73
CA VAL A 277 4.88 7.04 12.26
C VAL A 277 5.69 7.63 13.42
N LYS A 278 5.06 8.10 14.51
CA LYS A 278 5.77 8.52 15.72
C LYS A 278 6.58 7.37 16.32
N TYR A 279 5.99 6.17 16.42
CA TYR A 279 6.71 5.00 16.93
C TYR A 279 7.87 4.61 16.01
N LEU A 280 7.65 4.56 14.70
CA LEU A 280 8.72 4.29 13.74
C LEU A 280 9.85 5.31 13.86
N ALA A 281 9.55 6.61 13.85
CA ALA A 281 10.54 7.68 13.94
C ALA A 281 11.36 7.68 15.23
N THR A 282 10.83 7.12 16.32
CA THR A 282 11.48 7.07 17.63
C THR A 282 12.27 5.78 17.87
N HIS A 283 11.86 4.66 17.26
CA HIS A 283 12.41 3.33 17.55
C HIS A 283 13.23 2.74 16.40
N THR A 284 13.19 3.34 15.20
CA THR A 284 13.95 2.84 14.05
C THR A 284 15.00 3.84 13.58
N PRO A 285 16.14 3.37 13.03
CA PRO A 285 17.12 4.25 12.40
C PRO A 285 16.52 4.92 11.15
N VAL A 286 16.54 6.26 11.12
CA VAL A 286 16.15 7.04 9.95
C VAL A 286 17.32 7.93 9.55
N TYR A 287 17.64 7.92 8.27
CA TYR A 287 18.75 8.67 7.69
C TYR A 287 18.25 9.56 6.55
N PHE A 288 19.02 10.60 6.29
CA PHE A 288 18.87 11.44 5.12
C PHE A 288 20.14 11.32 4.30
N LEU A 289 19.98 10.95 3.03
CA LEU A 289 21.04 10.77 2.07
C LEU A 289 20.86 11.75 0.92
N LYS A 290 21.80 12.69 0.82
CA LYS A 290 22.06 13.42 -0.41
C LYS A 290 22.88 12.53 -1.32
N CYS A 291 22.47 12.35 -2.57
CA CYS A 291 23.16 11.43 -3.45
C CYS A 291 23.18 11.83 -4.92
N LEU A 292 24.29 11.45 -5.56
CA LEU A 292 24.40 11.21 -6.99
C LEU A 292 23.86 9.79 -7.32
N PRO A 293 23.43 9.51 -8.56
CA PRO A 293 22.98 8.18 -8.96
C PRO A 293 24.16 7.26 -9.32
N ASP A 294 25.12 7.12 -8.41
CA ASP A 294 26.36 6.36 -8.65
C ASP A 294 26.61 5.26 -7.62
N ARG A 295 27.69 4.50 -7.84
CA ARG A 295 28.11 3.40 -6.96
C ARG A 295 28.43 3.88 -5.54
N GLU A 296 29.10 5.02 -5.41
CA GLU A 296 29.55 5.56 -4.13
C GLU A 296 28.34 5.86 -3.22
N ALA A 297 27.25 6.38 -3.79
CA ALA A 297 26.01 6.61 -3.06
C ALA A 297 25.45 5.34 -2.39
N ALA A 298 25.50 4.19 -3.08
CA ALA A 298 25.05 2.92 -2.50
C ALA A 298 26.01 2.42 -1.43
N GLU A 299 27.33 2.50 -1.67
CA GLU A 299 28.36 2.04 -0.73
C GLU A 299 28.37 2.86 0.56
N ILE A 300 28.31 4.20 0.49
CA ILE A 300 28.27 5.06 1.68
C ILE A 300 26.99 4.83 2.48
N CYS A 301 25.87 4.62 1.80
CA CYS A 301 24.59 4.30 2.43
C CYS A 301 24.74 2.99 3.21
N PHE A 302 25.12 1.90 2.54
CA PHE A 302 25.27 0.58 3.15
C PHE A 302 26.28 0.53 4.29
N ASN A 303 27.41 1.22 4.18
CA ASN A 303 28.42 1.23 5.24
C ASN A 303 27.98 2.03 6.48
N THR A 304 26.92 2.83 6.37
CA THR A 304 26.43 3.70 7.46
C THR A 304 25.19 3.15 8.18
N VAL A 305 24.40 2.30 7.51
CA VAL A 305 23.07 1.84 7.98
C VAL A 305 23.04 0.40 8.48
#